data_AF-A0A848ZEG7-F1
#
_entry.id   AF-A0A848ZEG7-F1
#
_cell.length_a   1.000
_cell.length_b   1.000
_cell.length_c   1.000
_cell.angle_alpha   90.00
_cell.angle_beta   90.00
_cell.angle_gamma   90.00
#
_symmetry.space_group_name_H-M   'P 1'
#
loop_
_entity.id
_entity.type
_entity.pdbx_description
1 polymer ?
#
loop_
_entity_poly.entity_id
_entity_poly.type
_entity_poly.pdbx_seq_one_letter_code
_entity_poly.pdbx_strand_id
1 'polypeptide(L)'
;LKALWQMSAVNRNGPGTTRLAQAYGFSKKELRQVLRQYADKMRDDGDIKPLEPCYDYNTNKYLTYEEWLDRFLGHWDKLSES
;
A
#
# COMPACT_ATOMS: atom_id res chain seq x y z
N LEU A 1 7.77 9.92 0.01
CA LEU A 1 6.34 9.51 -0.04
C LEU A 1 5.88 9.07 -1.43
N LYS A 2 6.12 9.85 -2.50
CA LYS A 2 5.71 9.48 -3.88
C LYS A 2 6.14 8.07 -4.31
N ALA A 3 7.37 7.65 -4.01
CA ALA A 3 7.85 6.31 -4.34
C ALA A 3 7.11 5.19 -3.58
N LEU A 4 6.79 5.40 -2.29
CA LEU A 4 5.96 4.47 -1.51
C LEU A 4 4.56 4.38 -2.10
N TRP A 5 3.96 5.52 -2.47
CA TRP A 5 2.66 5.56 -3.11
C TRP A 5 2.62 4.80 -4.44
N GLN A 6 3.62 5.00 -5.30
CA GLN A 6 3.71 4.26 -6.56
C GLN A 6 3.83 2.75 -6.33
N MET A 7 4.65 2.32 -5.36
CA MET A 7 4.78 0.90 -5.04
C MET A 7 3.50 0.31 -4.45
N SER A 8 2.83 1.03 -3.55
CA SER A 8 1.67 0.51 -2.82
C SER A 8 0.37 0.62 -3.61
N ALA A 9 0.06 1.79 -4.16
CA ALA A 9 -1.26 2.08 -4.74
C ALA A 9 -1.30 1.82 -6.24
N VAL A 10 -0.25 2.22 -6.97
CA VAL A 10 -0.22 2.07 -8.43
C VAL A 10 0.17 0.65 -8.83
N ASN A 11 1.20 0.08 -8.18
CA ASN A 11 1.75 -1.22 -8.56
C ASN A 11 1.24 -2.39 -7.71
N ARG A 12 0.56 -2.14 -6.58
CA ARG A 12 0.13 -3.18 -5.63
C ARG A 12 1.27 -4.12 -5.20
N ASN A 13 2.49 -3.58 -5.12
CA ASN A 13 3.70 -4.35 -4.86
C ASN A 13 4.01 -4.38 -3.37
N GLY A 14 3.48 -5.39 -2.67
CA GLY A 14 3.73 -5.61 -1.24
C GLY A 14 5.23 -5.72 -0.90
N PRO A 15 5.98 -6.68 -1.47
CA PRO A 15 7.42 -6.83 -1.18
C PRO A 15 8.24 -5.55 -1.42
N GLY A 16 8.01 -4.87 -2.55
CA GLY A 16 8.69 -3.62 -2.87
C GLY A 16 8.33 -2.48 -1.91
N THR A 17 7.07 -2.39 -1.51
CA THR A 17 6.60 -1.42 -0.52
C THR A 17 7.26 -1.67 0.84
N THR A 18 7.34 -2.93 1.30
CA THR A 18 8.00 -3.29 2.57
C THR A 18 9.47 -2.89 2.58
N ARG A 19 10.24 -3.32 1.57
CA ARG A 19 11.68 -3.02 1.48
C ARG A 19 11.93 -1.52 1.43
N LEU A 20 11.14 -0.77 0.65
CA LEU A 20 11.29 0.68 0.56
C LEU A 20 10.92 1.38 1.88
N ALA A 21 9.87 0.93 2.56
CA ALA A 21 9.46 1.49 3.84
C ALA A 21 10.52 1.25 4.93
N GLN A 22 11.10 0.06 4.98
CA GLN A 22 12.21 -0.26 5.88
C GLN A 22 13.45 0.58 5.57
N ALA A 23 13.81 0.76 4.29
CA ALA A 23 14.92 1.64 3.89
C ALA A 23 14.70 3.10 4.30
N TYR A 24 13.45 3.53 4.43
CA TYR A 24 13.07 4.85 4.94
C TYR A 24 12.94 4.90 6.46
N GLY A 25 13.13 3.78 7.17
CA GLY A 25 13.04 3.70 8.63
C GLY A 25 11.61 3.66 9.17
N PHE A 26 10.60 3.40 8.33
CA PHE A 26 9.22 3.32 8.81
C PHE A 26 8.92 2.00 9.52
N SER A 27 8.27 2.09 10.67
CA SER A 27 7.55 0.97 11.26
C SER A 27 6.27 0.66 10.47
N LYS A 28 5.73 -0.56 10.66
CA LYS A 28 4.43 -0.98 10.14
C LYS A 28 3.30 0.00 10.47
N LYS A 29 3.30 0.54 11.70
CA LYS A 29 2.28 1.48 12.18
C LYS A 29 2.39 2.83 11.47
N GLU A 30 3.60 3.36 11.37
CA GLU A 30 3.85 4.64 10.68
C GLU A 30 3.52 4.51 9.19
N LEU A 31 3.93 3.41 8.55
CA LEU A 31 3.62 3.17 7.15
C LEU A 31 2.10 3.13 6.91
N ARG A 32 1.33 2.44 7.77
CA ARG A 32 -0.13 2.43 7.70
C ARG A 32 -0.70 3.85 7.74
N GLN A 33 -0.27 4.65 8.71
CA GLN A 33 -0.77 6.00 8.90
C GLN A 33 -0.44 6.88 7.69
N VAL A 34 0.81 6.86 7.24
CA VAL A 34 1.30 7.62 6.09
C VAL A 34 0.54 7.25 4.81
N LEU A 35 0.35 5.96 4.54
CA LEU A 35 -0.34 5.51 3.33
C LEU A 35 -1.84 5.82 3.34
N ARG A 36 -2.50 5.79 4.51
CA ARG A 36 -3.90 6.21 4.65
C ARG A 36 -4.05 7.71 4.45
N GLN A 37 -3.22 8.52 5.11
CA GLN A 37 -3.22 9.98 4.93
C GLN A 37 -2.96 10.38 3.47
N TYR A 38 -2.06 9.67 2.80
CA TYR A 38 -1.80 9.92 1.38
C TYR A 38 -2.99 9.53 0.51
N ALA A 39 -3.66 8.39 0.78
CA ALA A 39 -4.87 8.00 0.08
C ALA A 39 -6.00 9.03 0.23
N ASP A 40 -6.21 9.55 1.45
CA ASP A 40 -7.19 10.61 1.70
C ASP A 40 -6.86 11.88 0.91
N LYS A 41 -5.59 12.30 0.93
CA LYS A 41 -5.13 13.43 0.11
C LYS A 41 -5.38 13.22 -1.39
N MET A 42 -5.08 12.05 -1.92
CA MET A 42 -5.29 11.75 -3.35
C MET A 42 -6.79 11.77 -3.70
N ARG A 43 -7.65 11.34 -2.77
CA ARG A 43 -9.10 11.41 -2.92
C ARG A 43 -9.59 12.87 -2.95
N ASP A 44 -9.07 13.71 -2.07
CA ASP A 44 -9.39 15.15 -2.03
C ASP A 44 -8.87 15.89 -3.28
N ASP A 45 -7.69 15.51 -3.78
CA ASP A 45 -7.08 16.07 -4.99
C ASP A 45 -7.76 15.53 -6.29
N GLY A 46 -8.71 14.59 -6.17
CA GLY A 46 -9.45 14.01 -7.30
C GLY A 46 -8.71 12.92 -8.08
N ASP A 47 -7.49 12.54 -7.66
CA ASP A 47 -6.72 11.44 -8.25
C ASP A 47 -7.13 10.09 -7.65
N ILE A 48 -8.32 9.65 -8.02
CA ILE A 48 -8.97 8.45 -7.48
C ILE A 48 -8.52 7.15 -8.16
N LYS A 49 -7.88 7.21 -9.32
CA LYS A 49 -7.57 6.01 -10.12
C LYS A 49 -6.73 4.97 -9.35
N PRO A 50 -5.68 5.34 -8.58
CA PRO A 50 -4.94 4.36 -7.77
C PRO A 50 -5.74 3.79 -6.58
N LEU A 51 -6.87 4.42 -6.21
CA LEU A 51 -7.75 3.99 -5.14
C LEU A 51 -8.82 3.00 -5.60
N GLU A 52 -9.11 2.97 -6.91
CA GLU A 52 -10.10 2.08 -7.48
C GLU A 52 -9.76 0.59 -7.22
N PRO A 53 -10.78 -0.28 -7.17
CA PRO A 53 -10.57 -1.71 -7.05
C PRO A 53 -9.62 -2.26 -8.12
N CYS A 54 -8.57 -2.95 -7.68
CA CYS A 54 -7.58 -3.59 -8.54
C CYS A 54 -7.60 -5.10 -8.33
N TYR A 55 -7.47 -5.86 -9.41
CA TYR A 55 -7.44 -7.32 -9.34
C TYR A 55 -6.20 -7.80 -8.56
N ASP A 56 -6.42 -8.57 -7.50
CA ASP A 56 -5.39 -9.20 -6.69
C ASP A 56 -5.37 -10.71 -6.97
N TYR A 57 -4.29 -11.17 -7.62
CA TYR A 57 -4.12 -12.57 -8.02
C TYR A 57 -4.04 -13.52 -6.81
N ASN A 58 -3.60 -13.04 -5.64
CA ASN A 58 -3.48 -13.87 -4.45
C ASN A 58 -4.84 -14.17 -3.79
N THR A 59 -5.89 -13.40 -4.09
CA THR A 59 -7.25 -13.60 -3.58
C THR A 59 -8.27 -13.95 -4.65
N ASN A 60 -7.92 -13.82 -5.94
CA ASN A 60 -8.83 -13.89 -7.07
C ASN A 60 -10.01 -12.89 -6.96
N LYS A 61 -9.77 -11.72 -6.36
CA LYS A 61 -10.79 -10.67 -6.16
C LYS A 61 -10.25 -9.31 -6.58
N TYR A 62 -11.16 -8.39 -6.88
CA TYR A 62 -10.83 -6.97 -6.97
C TYR A 62 -10.86 -6.40 -5.56
N LEU A 63 -9.77 -5.77 -5.15
CA LEU A 63 -9.64 -5.14 -3.84
C LEU A 63 -9.49 -3.62 -4.03
N THR A 64 -10.27 -2.86 -3.29
CA THR A 64 -10.02 -1.42 -3.07
C THR A 64 -8.63 -1.19 -2.48
N TYR A 65 -8.17 0.06 -2.50
CA TYR A 65 -6.88 0.38 -1.90
C TYR A 65 -6.79 0.03 -0.42
N GLU A 66 -7.84 0.32 0.33
CA GLU A 66 -7.95 0.07 1.76
C GLU A 66 -7.94 -1.42 2.07
N GLU A 67 -8.71 -2.23 1.33
CA GLU A 67 -8.73 -3.68 1.50
C GLU A 67 -7.37 -4.31 1.20
N TRP A 68 -6.73 -3.87 0.12
CA TRP A 68 -5.38 -4.32 -0.21
C TRP A 68 -4.38 -3.90 0.87
N LEU A 69 -4.44 -2.66 1.38
CA LEU A 69 -3.54 -2.12 2.39
C LEU A 69 -3.66 -2.89 3.71
N ASP A 70 -4.88 -3.17 4.16
CA ASP A 70 -5.12 -3.90 5.40
C ASP A 70 -4.60 -5.34 5.30
N ARG A 71 -4.80 -6.00 4.15
CA ARG A 71 -4.25 -7.33 3.89
C ARG A 71 -2.73 -7.34 3.77
N PHE A 72 -2.16 -6.40 3.03
CA PHE A 72 -0.72 -6.22 2.88
C PHE A 72 -0.05 -6.10 4.26
N LEU A 73 -0.60 -5.23 5.12
CA LEU A 73 -0.10 -5.06 6.48
C LEU A 73 -0.36 -6.30 7.36
N GLY A 74 -1.42 -7.07 7.09
CA GLY A 74 -1.63 -8.39 7.70
C GLY A 74 -0.49 -9.37 7.44
N HIS A 75 0.18 -9.26 6.29
CA HIS A 75 1.32 -10.09 5.89
C HIS A 75 2.69 -9.41 6.05
N TRP A 76 2.74 -8.26 6.73
CA TRP A 76 3.94 -7.44 6.86
C TRP A 76 5.17 -8.23 7.33
N ASP A 77 5.03 -9.03 8.39
CA ASP A 77 6.15 -9.72 9.02
C ASP A 77 6.76 -10.75 8.06
N LYS A 78 5.91 -11.54 7.38
CA LYS A 78 6.33 -12.47 6.32
C LYS A 78 7.05 -11.77 5.16
N LEU A 79 6.61 -10.57 4.78
CA LEU A 79 7.23 -9.78 3.71
C LEU A 79 8.54 -9.13 4.15
N SER A 80 8.72 -8.90 5.45
CA SER A 80 9.93 -8.28 6.01
C SER A 80 11.11 -9.24 6.13
N GLU A 81 10.85 -10.55 6.07
CA GLU A 81 11.84 -11.63 6.12
C GLU A 81 12.40 -11.99 4.73
N SER A 82 11.88 -11.37 3.65
CA SER A 82 12.09 -11.76 2.24
C SER A 82 12.96 -10.82 1.40
#